data_AF-A0A4R6QQ37-F1
#
_entry.id   AF-A0A4R6QQ37-F1
#
_cell.length_a   1.000
_cell.length_b   1.000
_cell.length_c   1.000
_cell.angle_alpha   90.00
_cell.angle_beta   90.00
_cell.angle_gamma   90.00
#
_symmetry.space_group_name_H-M   'P 1'
#
loop_
_entity.id
_entity.type
_entity.pdbx_description
1 polymer ?
#
loop_
_entity_poly.entity_id
_entity_poly.type
_entity_poly.pdbx_seq_one_letter_code
_entity_poly.pdbx_strand_id
1 'polypeptide(L)'
;MFDTLEKPQTARQSVSAETETEGRSYRGPERRAANGLRNEPWLTLMLDEIDYGMLVLSPDGHLLHANHTARAEMDAHHPLQLQGTELRARHSSDVAPLREAMQGAAERKLRRLLTLGPASHGLSVAVVPLAAPGGDAVTILMVFGKQRVCQELSTHWFARQHGLTPTETQVLQGLCRGRLPGEVAQEHSVALSTVRSQISSIRAKTGALNIRDLVQKVASLPPLVSALRVAMH
;
A
#
# COMPACT_ATOMS: atom_id res chain seq x y z
N MET A 1 -9.01 60.12 37.29
CA MET A 1 -8.90 61.57 36.99
C MET A 1 -7.47 61.82 36.55
N PHE A 2 -7.28 62.65 35.53
CA PHE A 2 -6.02 62.86 34.78
C PHE A 2 -4.82 63.14 35.70
N ASP A 3 -3.67 62.48 35.51
CA ASP A 3 -2.54 62.86 34.61
C ASP A 3 -1.71 63.98 35.29
N THR A 4 -0.38 64.10 35.23
CA THR A 4 0.45 64.27 34.02
C THR A 4 1.94 64.43 34.43
N LEU A 5 2.87 64.39 33.45
CA LEU A 5 4.25 64.98 33.45
C LEU A 5 5.39 64.26 34.24
N GLU A 6 6.65 64.27 33.79
CA GLU A 6 7.21 64.26 32.42
C GLU A 6 8.69 63.79 32.44
N LYS A 7 9.34 63.72 31.27
CA LYS A 7 10.70 63.18 31.03
C LYS A 7 11.83 64.03 31.63
N PRO A 8 13.08 63.52 31.55
CA PRO A 8 14.03 64.25 30.69
C PRO A 8 14.74 63.39 29.63
N GLN A 9 15.17 64.04 28.54
CA GLN A 9 16.03 63.48 27.49
C GLN A 9 17.39 64.20 27.44
N THR A 10 18.35 63.55 26.74
CA THR A 10 19.54 64.10 26.03
C THR A 10 20.72 64.65 26.85
N ALA A 11 22.00 64.49 26.45
CA ALA A 11 22.63 63.67 25.39
C ALA A 11 24.16 63.51 25.58
N ARG A 12 24.78 62.58 24.80
CA ARG A 12 26.23 62.49 24.41
C ARG A 12 27.22 62.12 25.55
N GLN A 13 28.34 61.41 25.33
CA GLN A 13 28.95 60.83 24.11
C GLN A 13 30.03 59.76 24.46
N SER A 14 30.13 58.67 23.68
CA SER A 14 31.37 57.88 23.38
C SER A 14 32.14 57.19 24.54
N VAL A 15 32.88 56.07 24.42
CA VAL A 15 33.44 55.26 23.31
C VAL A 15 33.51 53.77 23.76
N SER A 16 33.48 52.77 22.84
CA SER A 16 34.01 51.37 22.97
C SER A 16 33.50 50.48 24.12
N ALA A 17 33.43 49.14 24.03
CA ALA A 17 33.39 48.16 22.94
C ALA A 17 32.28 47.14 23.38
N GLU A 18 31.77 46.17 22.61
CA GLU A 18 32.45 45.04 21.97
C GLU A 18 31.38 44.23 21.20
N THR A 19 31.83 43.40 20.26
CA THR A 19 31.06 42.35 19.58
C THR A 19 30.25 41.45 20.49
N GLU A 20 28.98 41.16 20.12
CA GLU A 20 28.53 39.77 20.00
C GLU A 20 27.32 39.60 19.08
N THR A 21 27.37 38.60 18.21
CA THR A 21 26.37 38.32 17.17
C THR A 21 25.91 36.87 17.31
N GLU A 22 24.80 36.61 18.01
CA GLU A 22 24.17 35.29 18.01
C GLU A 22 22.82 35.30 17.29
N GLY A 23 22.88 34.95 16.00
CA GLY A 23 21.70 34.76 15.17
C GLY A 23 20.87 33.58 15.67
N ARG A 24 19.68 33.87 16.21
CA ARG A 24 18.70 32.87 16.66
C ARG A 24 18.06 32.15 15.46
N SER A 25 18.84 31.30 14.79
CA SER A 25 18.40 30.45 13.70
C SER A 25 17.41 29.41 14.25
N TYR A 26 16.12 29.70 14.10
CA TYR A 26 15.03 28.79 14.47
C TYR A 26 15.07 27.56 13.55
N ARG A 27 15.81 26.53 13.96
CA ARG A 27 15.88 25.24 13.25
C ARG A 27 14.66 24.40 13.63
N GLY A 28 13.59 24.54 12.84
CA GLY A 28 12.40 23.71 12.93
C GLY A 28 12.66 22.21 12.73
N PRO A 29 11.62 21.36 12.91
CA PRO A 29 11.75 19.89 12.92
C PRO A 29 12.24 19.27 11.59
N GLU A 30 12.31 20.05 10.51
CA GLU A 30 12.66 19.65 9.15
C GLU A 30 14.02 18.93 9.03
N ARG A 31 14.99 19.21 9.91
CA ARG A 31 16.27 18.46 9.93
C ARG A 31 16.15 16.97 10.31
N ARG A 32 14.98 16.47 10.72
CA ARG A 32 14.71 15.02 10.86
C ARG A 32 14.33 14.32 9.55
N ALA A 33 13.99 15.05 8.48
CA ALA A 33 13.48 14.46 7.25
C ALA A 33 14.48 13.53 6.52
N ALA A 34 15.79 13.76 6.66
CA ALA A 34 16.83 12.98 5.98
C ALA A 34 17.07 11.56 6.55
N ASN A 35 16.44 11.20 7.68
CA ASN A 35 16.61 9.88 8.33
C ASN A 35 15.27 9.24 8.75
N GLY A 36 14.15 9.80 8.28
CA GLY A 36 12.81 9.62 8.88
C GLY A 36 12.17 8.24 8.77
N LEU A 37 12.62 7.38 7.85
CA LEU A 37 12.07 6.03 7.68
C LEU A 37 12.57 5.01 8.72
N ARG A 38 13.54 5.36 9.59
CA ARG A 38 14.21 4.36 10.44
C ARG A 38 13.58 4.07 11.81
N ASN A 39 12.75 4.96 12.38
CA ASN A 39 12.42 4.91 13.82
C ASN A 39 10.93 5.07 14.21
N GLU A 40 9.98 5.01 13.28
CA GLU A 40 8.54 5.04 13.61
C GLU A 40 7.92 3.65 13.41
N PRO A 41 7.94 2.76 14.42
CA PRO A 41 7.55 1.35 14.24
C PRO A 41 6.08 1.16 13.83
N TRP A 42 5.22 2.13 14.14
CA TRP A 42 3.82 2.13 13.72
C TRP A 42 3.64 2.30 12.20
N LEU A 43 4.58 2.92 11.47
CA LEU A 43 4.52 3.01 10.00
C LEU A 43 4.70 1.63 9.36
N THR A 44 5.68 0.85 9.84
CA THR A 44 5.86 -0.54 9.39
C THR A 44 4.64 -1.39 9.70
N LEU A 45 4.11 -1.29 10.93
CA LEU A 45 2.90 -2.01 11.31
C LEU A 45 1.69 -1.61 10.45
N MET A 46 1.53 -0.32 10.12
CA MET A 46 0.47 0.15 9.22
C MET A 46 0.61 -0.41 7.80
N LEU A 47 1.83 -0.49 7.25
CA LEU A 47 2.08 -1.07 5.92
C LEU A 47 1.84 -2.58 5.89
N ASP A 48 2.10 -3.29 6.99
CA ASP A 48 1.84 -4.73 7.13
C ASP A 48 0.35 -5.07 7.18
N GLU A 49 -0.52 -4.11 7.53
CA GLU A 49 -1.99 -4.27 7.47
C GLU A 49 -2.57 -4.06 6.06
N ILE A 50 -1.77 -3.68 5.04
CA ILE A 50 -2.26 -3.42 3.67
C ILE A 50 -2.14 -4.66 2.78
N ASP A 51 -3.27 -5.05 2.19
CA ASP A 51 -3.43 -6.15 1.22
C ASP A 51 -2.98 -5.73 -0.20
N TYR A 52 -1.74 -5.29 -0.27
CA TYR A 52 -0.97 -5.08 -1.49
C TYR A 52 0.50 -5.36 -1.16
N GLY A 53 1.20 -6.12 -2.00
CA GLY A 53 2.65 -6.23 -1.89
C GLY A 53 3.30 -4.87 -2.14
N MET A 54 4.00 -4.33 -1.14
CA MET A 54 4.73 -3.07 -1.22
C MET A 54 6.22 -3.27 -0.95
N LEU A 55 7.05 -2.76 -1.87
CA LEU A 55 8.51 -2.65 -1.71
C LEU A 55 8.94 -1.18 -1.75
N VAL A 56 9.92 -0.81 -0.93
CA VAL A 56 10.66 0.44 -1.04
C VAL A 56 12.10 0.12 -1.41
N LEU A 57 12.61 0.72 -2.48
CA LEU A 57 13.94 0.50 -3.03
C LEU A 57 14.77 1.80 -3.04
N SER A 58 16.10 1.65 -3.03
CA SER A 58 17.02 2.73 -3.43
C SER A 58 16.91 3.02 -4.94
N PRO A 59 17.45 4.15 -5.43
CA PRO A 59 17.60 4.41 -6.87
C PRO A 59 18.28 3.27 -7.63
N ASP A 60 19.24 2.60 -6.99
CA ASP A 60 20.05 1.51 -7.53
C ASP A 60 19.34 0.14 -7.53
N GLY A 61 18.08 0.08 -7.05
CA GLY A 61 17.29 -1.14 -7.00
C GLY A 61 17.54 -2.04 -5.77
N HIS A 62 18.25 -1.55 -4.75
CA HIS A 62 18.41 -2.29 -3.50
C HIS A 62 17.18 -2.15 -2.59
N LEU A 63 16.71 -3.25 -2.03
CA LEU A 63 15.59 -3.30 -1.09
C LEU A 63 15.92 -2.56 0.22
N LEU A 64 15.11 -1.55 0.52
CA LEU A 64 15.14 -0.80 1.79
C LEU A 64 14.04 -1.28 2.75
N HIS A 65 12.87 -1.63 2.21
CA HIS A 65 11.74 -2.14 2.99
C HIS A 65 10.81 -3.01 2.14
N ALA A 66 10.17 -4.00 2.76
CA ALA A 66 9.05 -4.73 2.21
C ALA A 66 7.96 -4.83 3.29
N ASN A 67 6.68 -4.82 2.93
CA ASN A 67 5.62 -5.18 3.88
C ASN A 67 5.41 -6.71 3.94
N HIS A 68 4.56 -7.16 4.86
CA HIS A 68 4.23 -8.56 5.08
C HIS A 68 3.68 -9.21 3.81
N THR A 69 2.75 -8.55 3.13
CA THR A 69 2.14 -9.00 1.88
C THR A 69 3.19 -9.23 0.80
N ALA A 70 4.12 -8.30 0.57
CA ALA A 70 5.21 -8.49 -0.40
C ALA A 70 6.13 -9.66 -0.03
N ARG A 71 6.48 -9.82 1.26
CA ARG A 71 7.29 -10.95 1.73
C ARG A 71 6.60 -12.30 1.51
N ALA A 72 5.28 -12.36 1.64
CA ALA A 72 4.48 -13.57 1.39
C ALA A 72 4.28 -13.85 -0.11
N GLU A 73 4.15 -12.81 -0.94
CA GLU A 73 3.96 -12.93 -2.38
C GLU A 73 5.26 -13.22 -3.16
N MET A 74 6.43 -12.79 -2.65
CA MET A 74 7.73 -12.99 -3.31
C MET A 74 8.30 -14.41 -3.13
N ASP A 75 7.56 -15.39 -3.64
CA ASP A 75 7.92 -16.81 -3.64
C ASP A 75 8.86 -17.21 -4.81
N ALA A 76 9.01 -18.52 -5.04
CA ALA A 76 9.80 -19.07 -6.14
C ALA A 76 9.22 -18.81 -7.54
N HIS A 77 7.94 -18.48 -7.67
CA HIS A 77 7.22 -18.26 -8.92
C HIS A 77 6.99 -16.78 -9.23
N HIS A 78 7.07 -15.91 -8.21
CA HIS A 78 6.93 -14.47 -8.34
C HIS A 78 7.90 -13.89 -9.41
N PRO A 79 7.44 -13.02 -10.33
CA PRO A 79 8.26 -12.54 -11.45
C PRO A 79 9.37 -11.56 -11.04
N LEU A 80 9.32 -11.04 -9.81
CA LEU A 80 10.43 -10.33 -9.15
C LEU A 80 11.07 -11.23 -8.10
N GLN A 81 12.39 -11.20 -8.00
CA GLN A 81 13.21 -11.95 -7.04
C GLN A 81 14.27 -11.04 -6.40
N LEU A 82 14.74 -11.40 -5.21
CA LEU A 82 15.86 -10.73 -4.54
C LEU A 82 17.14 -11.57 -4.73
N GLN A 83 18.21 -10.92 -5.18
CA GLN A 83 19.57 -11.48 -5.15
C GLN A 83 20.36 -10.71 -4.10
N GLY A 84 20.44 -11.27 -2.89
CA GLY A 84 20.86 -10.52 -1.71
C GLY A 84 19.84 -9.42 -1.40
N THR A 85 20.27 -8.16 -1.50
CA THR A 85 19.37 -6.99 -1.39
C THR A 85 18.91 -6.45 -2.75
N GLU A 86 19.47 -6.89 -3.87
CA GLU A 86 19.15 -6.34 -5.19
C GLU A 86 17.85 -6.94 -5.74
N LEU A 87 16.89 -6.09 -6.13
CA LEU A 87 15.66 -6.53 -6.78
C LEU A 87 15.90 -6.76 -8.27
N ARG A 88 15.59 -7.96 -8.76
CA ARG A 88 15.72 -8.33 -10.17
C ARG A 88 14.44 -8.96 -10.70
N ALA A 89 14.21 -8.80 -12.00
CA ALA A 89 13.25 -9.64 -12.70
C ALA A 89 13.76 -11.10 -12.78
N ARG A 90 12.84 -12.06 -12.70
CA ARG A 90 13.11 -13.49 -12.87
C ARG A 90 13.20 -13.88 -14.34
N HIS A 91 12.36 -13.29 -15.18
CA HIS A 91 12.32 -13.54 -16.62
C HIS A 91 13.20 -12.53 -17.38
N SER A 92 13.97 -13.00 -18.35
CA SER A 92 14.87 -12.16 -19.17
C SER A 92 14.14 -11.09 -19.99
N SER A 93 12.89 -11.36 -20.41
CA SER A 93 11.99 -10.40 -21.08
C SER A 93 11.75 -9.14 -20.26
N ASP A 94 11.78 -9.27 -18.94
CA ASP A 94 11.27 -8.26 -18.01
C ASP A 94 12.39 -7.39 -17.42
N VAL A 95 13.65 -7.83 -17.57
CA VAL A 95 14.85 -7.15 -17.05
C VAL A 95 14.97 -5.73 -17.60
N ALA A 96 14.81 -5.56 -18.92
CA ALA A 96 14.92 -4.24 -19.54
C ALA A 96 13.73 -3.31 -19.17
N PRO A 97 12.46 -3.72 -19.30
CA PRO A 97 11.30 -2.93 -18.84
C PRO A 97 11.36 -2.53 -17.37
N LEU A 98 11.77 -3.43 -16.48
CA LEU A 98 11.92 -3.14 -15.05
C LEU A 98 12.99 -2.08 -14.80
N ARG A 99 14.18 -2.25 -15.40
CA ARG A 99 15.28 -1.29 -15.29
C ARG A 99 14.91 0.09 -15.82
N GLU A 100 14.27 0.17 -16.98
CA GLU A 100 13.81 1.44 -17.56
C GLU A 100 12.76 2.14 -16.69
N ALA A 101 11.85 1.39 -16.06
CA ALA A 101 10.90 1.96 -15.11
C ALA A 101 11.57 2.49 -13.84
N MET A 102 12.56 1.76 -13.29
CA MET A 102 13.32 2.21 -12.11
C MET A 102 14.15 3.46 -12.43
N GLN A 103 14.87 3.49 -13.55
CA GLN A 103 15.61 4.67 -14.01
C GLN A 103 14.67 5.86 -14.27
N GLY A 104 13.54 5.64 -14.94
CA GLY A 104 12.53 6.68 -15.16
C GLY A 104 11.92 7.24 -13.86
N ALA A 105 11.77 6.40 -12.84
CA ALA A 105 11.33 6.84 -11.50
C ALA A 105 12.44 7.64 -10.79
N ALA A 106 13.66 7.12 -10.72
CA ALA A 106 14.78 7.74 -10.02
C ALA A 106 15.21 9.09 -10.63
N GLU A 107 15.49 9.11 -11.94
CA GLU A 107 16.04 10.28 -12.63
C GLU A 107 14.97 11.31 -13.00
N ARG A 108 13.81 10.84 -13.48
CA ARG A 108 12.79 11.67 -14.16
C ARG A 108 11.50 11.80 -13.38
N LYS A 109 11.43 11.22 -12.18
CA LYS A 109 10.27 11.23 -11.28
C LYS A 109 8.99 10.72 -11.97
N LEU A 110 9.13 9.83 -12.95
CA LEU A 110 8.02 9.24 -13.71
C LEU A 110 7.37 8.08 -12.95
N ARG A 111 6.04 8.03 -12.96
CA ARG A 111 5.27 6.86 -12.56
C ARG A 111 5.11 5.92 -13.75
N ARG A 112 5.28 4.63 -13.54
CA ARG A 112 5.09 3.58 -14.56
C ARG A 112 4.20 2.47 -14.03
N LEU A 113 3.45 1.83 -14.92
CA LEU A 113 2.77 0.57 -14.67
C LEU A 113 3.37 -0.47 -15.61
N LEU A 114 3.87 -1.56 -15.05
CA LEU A 114 4.40 -2.71 -15.78
C LEU A 114 3.46 -3.90 -15.65
N THR A 115 3.61 -4.85 -16.55
CA THR A 115 3.11 -6.23 -16.40
C THR A 115 4.33 -7.14 -16.53
N LEU A 116 4.63 -7.92 -15.50
CA LEU A 116 5.82 -8.77 -15.40
C LEU A 116 5.40 -10.25 -15.37
N GLY A 117 6.21 -11.13 -15.96
CA GLY A 117 5.92 -12.55 -16.08
C GLY A 117 5.15 -12.94 -17.35
N PRO A 118 4.75 -14.22 -17.48
CA PRO A 118 4.12 -14.74 -18.68
C PRO A 118 2.80 -14.03 -19.01
N ALA A 119 2.50 -13.84 -20.30
CA ALA A 119 1.31 -13.10 -20.75
C ALA A 119 -0.04 -13.65 -20.25
N SER A 120 -0.12 -14.93 -19.85
CA SER A 120 -1.32 -15.55 -19.26
C SER A 120 -1.54 -15.22 -17.78
N HIS A 121 -0.48 -14.89 -17.03
CA HIS A 121 -0.49 -14.70 -15.57
C HIS A 121 0.41 -13.53 -15.13
N GLY A 122 0.48 -12.48 -15.94
CA GLY A 122 1.36 -11.35 -15.70
C GLY A 122 0.95 -10.55 -14.46
N LEU A 123 1.90 -10.33 -13.55
CA LEU A 123 1.73 -9.47 -12.38
C LEU A 123 1.82 -8.01 -12.81
N SER A 124 0.77 -7.22 -12.54
CA SER A 124 0.86 -5.78 -12.70
C SER A 124 1.71 -5.17 -11.57
N VAL A 125 2.66 -4.29 -11.86
CA VAL A 125 3.50 -3.62 -10.86
C VAL A 125 3.54 -2.12 -11.15
N ALA A 126 3.05 -1.32 -10.20
CA ALA A 126 3.19 0.12 -10.24
C ALA A 126 4.55 0.52 -9.67
N VAL A 127 5.33 1.28 -10.42
CA VAL A 127 6.62 1.86 -10.02
C VAL A 127 6.41 3.36 -9.80
N VAL A 128 6.57 3.81 -8.56
CA VAL A 128 6.23 5.16 -8.10
C VAL A 128 7.41 5.79 -7.38
N PRO A 129 7.96 6.93 -7.86
CA PRO A 129 9.01 7.64 -7.15
C PRO A 129 8.44 8.38 -5.95
N LEU A 130 9.10 8.19 -4.81
CA LEU A 130 8.90 8.93 -3.57
C LEU A 130 10.07 9.92 -3.40
N ALA A 131 9.79 11.20 -3.60
CA ALA A 131 10.74 12.27 -3.30
C ALA A 131 10.44 12.87 -1.93
N ALA A 132 11.46 13.07 -1.11
CA ALA A 132 11.31 13.81 0.15
C ALA A 132 11.01 15.30 -0.15
N PRO A 133 10.14 15.98 0.62
CA PRO A 133 9.93 17.41 0.47
C PRO A 133 11.25 18.17 0.63
N GLY A 134 11.66 18.90 -0.41
CA GLY A 134 12.91 19.68 -0.42
C GLY A 134 14.20 18.86 -0.58
N GLY A 135 14.14 17.57 -0.91
CA GLY A 135 15.32 16.71 -1.11
C GLY A 135 15.43 16.16 -2.54
N ASP A 136 16.66 16.03 -3.04
CA ASP A 136 16.96 15.33 -4.30
C ASP A 136 16.96 13.80 -4.18
N ALA A 137 17.03 13.27 -2.95
CA ALA A 137 16.96 11.84 -2.71
C ALA A 137 15.57 11.29 -3.10
N VAL A 138 15.55 10.47 -4.15
CA VAL A 138 14.38 9.69 -4.57
C VAL A 138 14.51 8.27 -4.02
N THR A 139 13.42 7.72 -3.50
CA THR A 139 13.26 6.27 -3.28
C THR A 139 12.16 5.75 -4.20
N ILE A 140 12.14 4.46 -4.49
CA ILE A 140 11.17 3.87 -5.42
C ILE A 140 10.21 2.99 -4.61
N LEU A 141 8.93 3.36 -4.59
CA LEU A 141 7.85 2.49 -4.14
C LEU A 141 7.41 1.61 -5.30
N MET A 142 7.44 0.30 -5.12
CA MET A 142 6.71 -0.64 -5.97
C MET A 142 5.46 -1.14 -5.25
N VAL A 143 4.34 -1.17 -5.97
CA VAL A 143 3.07 -1.75 -5.49
C VAL A 143 2.64 -2.84 -6.46
N PHE A 144 2.47 -4.06 -5.97
CA PHE A 144 2.02 -5.21 -6.74
C PHE A 144 0.50 -5.16 -6.91
N GLY A 145 0.00 -5.46 -8.10
CA GLY A 145 -1.43 -5.54 -8.39
C GLY A 145 -2.05 -6.82 -7.81
N LYS A 146 -3.30 -6.74 -7.35
CA LYS A 146 -3.96 -7.91 -6.75
C LYS A 146 -4.14 -9.03 -7.76
N GLN A 147 -3.73 -10.25 -7.38
CA GLN A 147 -4.05 -11.46 -8.14
C GLN A 147 -5.47 -12.00 -7.86
N ARG A 148 -6.19 -11.44 -6.88
CA ARG A 148 -7.56 -11.82 -6.51
C ARG A 148 -8.40 -10.56 -6.26
N VAL A 149 -9.69 -10.60 -6.57
CA VAL A 149 -10.60 -9.44 -6.43
C VAL A 149 -10.69 -8.95 -4.97
N CYS A 150 -10.61 -9.87 -4.01
CA CYS A 150 -10.56 -9.59 -2.58
C CYS A 150 -9.91 -10.76 -1.85
N GLN A 151 -9.42 -10.52 -0.62
CA GLN A 151 -8.93 -11.58 0.24
C GLN A 151 -10.06 -12.38 0.86
N GLU A 152 -9.75 -13.61 1.25
CA GLU A 152 -10.72 -14.51 1.86
C GLU A 152 -11.30 -13.90 3.14
N LEU A 153 -10.49 -13.16 3.93
CA LEU A 153 -11.02 -12.46 5.10
C LEU A 153 -12.03 -11.36 4.75
N SER A 154 -11.80 -10.58 3.68
CA SER A 154 -12.76 -9.55 3.24
C SER A 154 -14.12 -10.18 2.92
N THR A 155 -14.12 -11.35 2.27
CA THR A 155 -15.36 -12.12 2.03
C THR A 155 -16.02 -12.60 3.33
N HIS A 156 -15.25 -13.05 4.32
CA HIS A 156 -15.78 -13.52 5.61
C HIS A 156 -16.35 -12.38 6.47
N TRP A 157 -15.70 -11.21 6.51
CA TRP A 157 -16.26 -10.03 7.20
C TRP A 157 -17.57 -9.57 6.56
N PHE A 158 -17.61 -9.46 5.23
CA PHE A 158 -18.81 -9.12 4.49
C PHE A 158 -19.93 -10.14 4.74
N ALA A 159 -19.61 -11.43 4.66
CA ALA A 159 -20.54 -12.51 4.96
C ALA A 159 -21.11 -12.41 6.38
N ARG A 160 -20.27 -12.17 7.39
CA ARG A 160 -20.68 -11.99 8.78
C ARG A 160 -21.56 -10.75 8.97
N GLN A 161 -21.20 -9.62 8.35
CA GLN A 161 -21.97 -8.37 8.41
C GLN A 161 -23.36 -8.50 7.80
N HIS A 162 -23.52 -9.35 6.77
CA HIS A 162 -24.78 -9.60 6.09
C HIS A 162 -25.51 -10.88 6.53
N GLY A 163 -25.06 -11.57 7.60
CA GLY A 163 -25.71 -12.78 8.11
C GLY A 163 -25.76 -13.93 7.08
N LEU A 164 -24.73 -14.06 6.26
CA LEU A 164 -24.60 -15.18 5.33
C LEU A 164 -24.27 -16.48 6.08
N THR A 165 -24.82 -17.60 5.62
CA THR A 165 -24.48 -18.93 6.14
C THR A 165 -23.09 -19.37 5.67
N PRO A 166 -22.49 -20.42 6.26
CA PRO A 166 -21.22 -20.97 5.75
C PRO A 166 -21.29 -21.39 4.27
N THR A 167 -22.40 -21.99 3.84
CA THR A 167 -22.60 -22.41 2.44
C THR A 167 -22.82 -21.23 1.49
N GLU A 168 -23.53 -20.19 1.93
CA GLU A 168 -23.64 -18.92 1.18
C GLU A 168 -22.28 -18.20 1.07
N THR A 169 -21.45 -18.28 2.11
CA THR A 169 -20.10 -17.70 2.13
C THR A 169 -19.17 -18.39 1.13
N GLN A 170 -19.23 -19.72 1.03
CA GLN A 170 -18.50 -20.51 0.03
C GLN A 170 -18.91 -20.12 -1.40
N VAL A 171 -20.21 -19.98 -1.66
CA VAL A 171 -20.72 -19.50 -2.96
C VAL A 171 -20.22 -18.09 -3.27
N LEU A 172 -20.26 -17.18 -2.29
CA LEU A 172 -19.73 -15.81 -2.46
C LEU A 172 -18.23 -15.83 -2.81
N GLN A 173 -17.43 -16.65 -2.13
CA GLN A 173 -15.99 -16.80 -2.41
C GLN A 173 -15.74 -17.31 -3.83
N GLY A 174 -16.49 -18.31 -4.30
CA GLY A 174 -16.43 -18.78 -5.67
C GLY A 174 -16.67 -17.64 -6.68
N LEU A 175 -17.75 -16.89 -6.50
CA LEU A 175 -18.09 -15.74 -7.36
C LEU A 175 -17.02 -14.63 -7.31
N CYS A 176 -16.46 -14.33 -6.14
CA CYS A 176 -15.36 -13.37 -5.99
C CYS A 176 -14.03 -13.84 -6.60
N ARG A 177 -13.84 -15.17 -6.77
CA ARG A 177 -12.74 -15.77 -7.56
C ARG A 177 -13.05 -15.81 -9.07
N GLY A 178 -14.17 -15.23 -9.51
CA GLY A 178 -14.59 -15.19 -10.92
C GLY A 178 -15.30 -16.45 -11.42
N ARG A 179 -15.59 -17.43 -10.55
CA ARG A 179 -16.28 -18.67 -10.96
C ARG A 179 -17.71 -18.39 -11.42
N LEU A 180 -18.14 -19.12 -12.44
CA LEU A 180 -19.53 -19.19 -12.86
C LEU A 180 -20.35 -20.04 -11.88
N PRO A 181 -21.66 -19.79 -11.71
CA PRO A 181 -22.51 -20.59 -10.80
C PRO A 181 -22.52 -22.11 -11.08
N GLY A 182 -22.24 -22.53 -12.32
CA GLY A 182 -22.10 -23.94 -12.68
C GLY A 182 -20.79 -24.56 -12.16
N GLU A 183 -19.68 -23.82 -12.21
CA GLU A 183 -18.40 -24.25 -11.64
C GLU A 183 -18.48 -24.34 -10.12
N VAL A 184 -19.11 -23.36 -9.47
CA VAL A 184 -19.36 -23.39 -8.00
C VAL A 184 -20.23 -24.59 -7.59
N ALA A 185 -21.23 -24.93 -8.40
CA ALA A 185 -22.07 -26.11 -8.17
C ALA A 185 -21.25 -27.42 -8.27
N GLN A 186 -20.37 -27.52 -9.27
CA GLN A 186 -19.47 -28.65 -9.45
C GLN A 186 -18.42 -28.74 -8.34
N GLU A 187 -17.78 -27.63 -7.95
CA GLU A 187 -16.76 -27.55 -6.89
C GLU A 187 -17.32 -27.98 -5.53
N HIS A 188 -18.59 -27.67 -5.26
CA HIS A 188 -19.27 -28.05 -4.01
C HIS A 188 -20.10 -29.34 -4.10
N SER A 189 -20.06 -30.06 -5.23
CA SER A 189 -20.86 -31.28 -5.46
C SER A 189 -22.37 -31.12 -5.21
N VAL A 190 -22.95 -29.98 -5.63
CA VAL A 190 -24.39 -29.67 -5.47
C VAL A 190 -25.05 -29.38 -6.82
N ALA A 191 -26.38 -29.43 -6.86
CA ALA A 191 -27.13 -29.03 -8.04
C ALA A 191 -27.02 -27.51 -8.32
N LEU A 192 -26.99 -27.12 -9.59
CA LEU A 192 -27.00 -25.70 -10.02
C LEU A 192 -28.24 -24.94 -9.50
N SER A 193 -29.37 -25.64 -9.31
CA SER A 193 -30.57 -25.07 -8.67
C SER A 193 -30.28 -24.61 -7.24
N THR A 194 -29.55 -25.40 -6.45
CA THR A 194 -29.13 -25.05 -5.08
C THR A 194 -28.29 -23.77 -5.07
N VAL A 195 -27.28 -23.69 -5.95
CA VAL A 195 -26.43 -22.49 -6.06
C VAL A 195 -27.23 -21.27 -6.50
N ARG A 196 -28.17 -21.40 -7.46
CA ARG A 196 -29.05 -20.30 -7.88
C ARG A 196 -29.95 -19.80 -6.74
N SER A 197 -30.48 -20.70 -5.91
CA SER A 197 -31.25 -20.34 -4.72
C SER A 197 -30.37 -19.65 -3.66
N GLN A 198 -29.15 -20.14 -3.42
CA GLN A 198 -28.18 -19.51 -2.51
C GLN A 198 -27.79 -18.11 -2.99
N ILE A 199 -27.49 -17.91 -4.28
CA ILE A 199 -27.22 -16.59 -4.88
C ILE A 199 -28.41 -15.64 -4.68
N SER A 200 -29.64 -16.15 -4.78
CA SER A 200 -30.85 -15.36 -4.56
C SER A 200 -30.99 -14.93 -3.09
N SER A 201 -30.70 -15.83 -2.15
CA SER A 201 -30.63 -15.53 -0.70
C SER A 201 -29.55 -14.50 -0.37
N ILE A 202 -28.32 -14.70 -0.88
CA ILE A 202 -27.21 -13.76 -0.71
C ILE A 202 -27.60 -12.37 -1.21
N ARG A 203 -28.20 -12.27 -2.40
CA ARG A 203 -28.67 -10.99 -2.96
C ARG A 203 -29.72 -10.32 -2.09
N ALA A 204 -30.67 -11.07 -1.52
CA ALA A 204 -31.66 -10.54 -0.59
C ALA A 204 -31.00 -9.99 0.70
N LYS A 205 -30.05 -10.72 1.29
CA LYS A 205 -29.32 -10.33 2.51
C LYS A 205 -28.35 -9.15 2.32
N THR A 206 -27.83 -8.97 1.12
CA THR A 206 -26.82 -7.95 0.76
C THR A 206 -27.39 -6.77 -0.03
N GLY A 207 -28.70 -6.79 -0.33
CA GLY A 207 -29.36 -5.83 -1.21
C GLY A 207 -28.71 -5.73 -2.59
N ALA A 208 -28.15 -6.83 -3.12
CA ALA A 208 -27.37 -6.80 -4.36
C ALA A 208 -28.25 -7.08 -5.60
N LEU A 209 -28.20 -6.17 -6.58
CA LEU A 209 -29.06 -6.20 -7.76
C LEU A 209 -28.76 -7.38 -8.69
N ASN A 210 -27.51 -7.84 -8.74
CA ASN A 210 -27.06 -9.00 -9.52
C ASN A 210 -25.68 -9.48 -9.00
N ILE A 211 -25.12 -10.53 -9.60
CA ILE A 211 -23.81 -11.08 -9.22
C ILE A 211 -22.68 -10.03 -9.38
N ARG A 212 -22.73 -9.19 -10.42
CA ARG A 212 -21.71 -8.17 -10.68
C ARG A 212 -21.72 -7.09 -9.59
N ASP A 213 -22.91 -6.62 -9.22
CA ASP A 213 -23.10 -5.68 -8.10
C ASP A 213 -22.65 -6.29 -6.76
N LEU A 214 -22.99 -7.55 -6.50
CA LEU A 214 -22.51 -8.29 -5.32
C LEU A 214 -20.97 -8.33 -5.25
N VAL A 215 -20.30 -8.72 -6.34
CA VAL A 215 -18.84 -8.75 -6.41
C VAL A 215 -18.24 -7.34 -6.28
N GLN A 216 -18.87 -6.33 -6.89
CA GLN A 216 -18.42 -4.93 -6.78
C GLN A 216 -18.50 -4.39 -5.35
N LYS A 217 -19.56 -4.72 -4.60
CA LYS A 217 -19.68 -4.35 -3.18
C LYS A 217 -18.54 -4.95 -2.36
N VAL A 218 -18.21 -6.24 -2.56
CA VAL A 218 -17.08 -6.90 -1.88
C VAL A 218 -15.73 -6.31 -2.33
N ALA A 219 -15.56 -5.99 -3.62
CA ALA A 219 -14.36 -5.36 -4.15
C ALA A 219 -14.13 -3.93 -3.63
N SER A 220 -15.19 -3.24 -3.17
CA SER A 220 -15.09 -1.90 -2.58
C SER A 220 -14.67 -1.87 -1.10
N LEU A 221 -14.51 -3.04 -0.47
CA LEU A 221 -14.06 -3.13 0.91
C LEU A 221 -12.60 -2.67 1.05
N PRO A 222 -12.20 -2.11 2.21
CA PRO A 222 -10.82 -1.72 2.48
C PRO A 222 -9.85 -2.89 2.21
N PRO A 223 -8.72 -2.65 1.51
CA PRO A 223 -7.73 -3.67 1.19
C PRO A 223 -6.85 -3.95 2.42
N LEU A 224 -7.43 -4.59 3.43
CA LEU A 224 -6.76 -4.94 4.68
C LEU A 224 -6.40 -6.42 4.74
N VAL A 225 -5.21 -6.70 5.24
CA VAL A 225 -4.75 -8.06 5.56
C VAL A 225 -5.58 -8.62 6.72
N SER A 226 -5.63 -9.94 6.86
CA SER A 226 -6.11 -10.51 8.10
C SER A 226 -5.11 -10.36 9.24
N ALA A 227 -5.38 -9.40 10.11
CA ALA A 227 -4.76 -9.31 11.43
C ALA A 227 -5.12 -10.50 12.38
N LEU A 228 -5.72 -11.59 11.88
CA LEU A 228 -5.60 -12.90 12.52
C LEU A 228 -4.16 -13.41 12.38
N ARG A 229 -3.28 -12.74 13.12
CA ARG A 229 -2.03 -13.31 13.61
C ARG A 229 -2.44 -14.53 14.41
N VAL A 230 -2.43 -15.69 13.75
CA VAL A 230 -2.39 -16.96 14.47
C VAL A 230 -1.07 -16.92 15.22
N ALA A 231 -1.13 -16.58 16.49
CA ALA A 231 0.00 -16.65 17.41
C ALA A 231 0.29 -18.13 17.65
N MET A 232 0.92 -18.76 16.65
CA MET A 232 1.51 -20.08 16.78
C MET A 232 2.77 -19.92 17.62
N HIS A 233 2.62 -20.19 18.91
CA HIS A 233 3.69 -20.74 19.74
C HIS A 233 3.65 -22.27 19.61
#